data_AF-A0A7S3TWS1-F1
#
_entry.id   AF-A0A7S3TWS1-F1
#
_cell.length_a   1.000
_cell.length_b   1.000
_cell.length_c   1.000
_cell.angle_alpha   90.00
_cell.angle_beta   90.00
_cell.angle_gamma   90.00
#
_symmetry.space_group_name_H-M   'P 1'
#
loop_
_entity.id
_entity.type
_entity.pdbx_description
1 polymer ?
#
loop_
_entity_poly.entity_id
_entity_poly.type
_entity_poly.pdbx_seq_one_letter_code
_entity_poly.pdbx_strand_id
1 'polypeptide(L)'
;PVLEPGELRLPQSKAIERYLAKKLGLMGATLEEEAWVDAVAEHIRDINDAYNRKGLFFMKDQEKKAELMKAWFEEELPPLLEKLDASLPGTAGVAVGDKPSL
;
A
#
# COMPACT_ATOMS: atom_id res chain seq x y z
N PRO A 1 -4.27 13.61 -5.67
CA PRO A 1 -4.41 13.53 -7.15
C PRO A 1 -5.90 13.54 -7.54
N VAL A 2 -6.20 13.89 -8.79
CA VAL A 2 -7.55 13.80 -9.39
C VAL A 2 -7.42 13.14 -10.77
N LEU A 3 -8.26 12.13 -11.05
CA LEU A 3 -8.35 11.46 -12.36
C LEU A 3 -9.55 12.04 -13.13
N GLU A 4 -9.34 12.40 -14.40
CA GLU A 4 -10.33 13.12 -15.23
C GLU A 4 -10.61 12.45 -16.60
N PRO A 5 -11.12 11.20 -16.65
CA PRO A 5 -11.41 10.54 -17.92
C PRO A 5 -12.79 10.96 -18.44
N GLY A 6 -12.82 11.77 -19.51
CA GLY A 6 -14.08 12.30 -20.06
C GLY A 6 -14.77 13.23 -19.07
N GLU A 7 -16.03 12.94 -18.73
CA GLU A 7 -16.83 13.72 -17.77
C GLU A 7 -16.59 13.32 -16.31
N LEU A 8 -15.99 12.16 -16.03
CA LEU A 8 -15.69 11.75 -14.66
C LEU A 8 -14.61 12.64 -14.06
N ARG A 9 -14.79 13.02 -12.79
CA ARG A 9 -13.83 13.74 -11.95
C ARG A 9 -13.67 13.00 -10.64
N LEU A 10 -12.70 12.08 -10.58
CA LEU A 10 -12.51 11.19 -9.44
C LEU A 10 -11.31 11.64 -8.60
N PRO A 11 -11.54 12.22 -7.39
CA PRO A 11 -10.48 12.46 -6.42
C PRO A 11 -10.16 11.18 -5.61
N GLN A 12 -9.24 11.30 -4.65
CA GLN A 12 -8.75 10.21 -3.76
C GLN A 12 -7.87 9.18 -4.49
N SER A 13 -6.57 9.17 -4.18
CA SER A 13 -5.60 8.25 -4.81
C SER A 13 -6.04 6.80 -4.76
N LYS A 14 -6.54 6.33 -3.61
CA LYS A 14 -6.95 4.93 -3.43
C LYS A 14 -8.25 4.56 -4.15
N ALA A 15 -9.14 5.53 -4.40
CA ALA A 15 -10.31 5.29 -5.25
C ALA A 15 -9.89 5.24 -6.74
N ILE A 16 -8.98 6.13 -7.14
CA ILE A 16 -8.39 6.17 -8.48
C ILE A 16 -7.66 4.86 -8.79
N GLU A 17 -6.81 4.38 -7.89
CA GLU A 17 -6.05 3.12 -8.01
C GLU A 17 -6.99 1.94 -8.26
N ARG A 18 -7.99 1.74 -7.39
CA ARG A 18 -8.99 0.66 -7.53
C ARG A 18 -9.81 0.77 -8.81
N TYR A 19 -10.22 1.97 -9.18
CA TYR A 19 -10.98 2.20 -10.41
C TYR A 19 -10.18 1.78 -11.66
N LEU A 20 -8.90 2.15 -11.72
CA LEU A 20 -8.02 1.77 -12.81
C LEU A 20 -7.69 0.27 -12.76
N ALA A 21 -7.43 -0.29 -11.58
CA ALA A 21 -7.18 -1.71 -11.41
C ALA A 21 -8.35 -2.57 -11.91
N LYS A 22 -9.59 -2.21 -11.56
CA LYS A 22 -10.80 -2.88 -12.09
C LYS A 22 -10.88 -2.79 -13.60
N LYS A 23 -10.64 -1.60 -14.17
CA LYS A 23 -10.65 -1.39 -15.62
C LYS A 23 -9.58 -2.20 -16.37
N LEU A 24 -8.46 -2.46 -15.71
CA LEU A 24 -7.30 -3.15 -16.29
C LEU A 24 -7.24 -4.64 -15.93
N GLY A 25 -8.20 -5.16 -15.15
CA GLY A 25 -8.23 -6.57 -14.72
C GLY A 25 -7.19 -6.92 -13.65
N LEU A 26 -6.81 -5.96 -12.80
CA LEU A 26 -5.77 -6.09 -11.76
C LEU A 26 -6.34 -6.28 -10.34
N MET A 27 -7.65 -6.51 -10.20
CA MET A 27 -8.28 -6.80 -8.90
C MET A 27 -8.45 -8.31 -8.64
N GLY A 28 -7.81 -9.18 -9.43
CA GLY A 28 -8.09 -10.61 -9.42
C GLY A 28 -9.31 -10.99 -10.23
N ALA A 29 -9.59 -12.30 -10.29
CA ALA A 29 -10.64 -12.92 -11.08
C ALA A 29 -11.90 -13.24 -10.26
N THR A 30 -11.80 -13.32 -8.93
CA THR A 30 -12.94 -13.59 -8.03
C THR A 30 -13.12 -12.48 -6.99
N LEU A 31 -14.29 -12.48 -6.33
CA LEU A 31 -14.56 -11.53 -5.24
C LEU A 31 -13.61 -11.74 -4.06
N GLU A 32 -13.19 -12.98 -3.81
CA GLU A 32 -12.22 -13.32 -2.78
C GLU A 32 -10.82 -12.78 -3.11
N GLU A 33 -10.39 -12.89 -4.38
CA GLU A 33 -9.13 -12.28 -4.82
C GLU A 33 -9.20 -10.75 -4.76
N GLU A 34 -10.32 -10.14 -5.14
CA GLU A 34 -10.54 -8.69 -5.01
C GLU A 34 -10.43 -8.24 -3.54
N ALA A 35 -11.05 -8.99 -2.62
CA ALA A 35 -10.96 -8.71 -1.19
C ALA A 35 -9.52 -8.82 -0.65
N TRP A 36 -8.75 -9.78 -1.18
CA TRP A 36 -7.34 -9.91 -0.83
C TRP A 36 -6.47 -8.77 -1.37
N VAL A 37 -6.70 -8.33 -2.60
CA VAL A 37 -6.02 -7.15 -3.16
C VAL A 37 -6.30 -5.92 -2.29
N ASP A 38 -7.55 -5.73 -1.86
CA ASP A 38 -7.92 -4.65 -0.95
C ASP A 38 -7.24 -4.78 0.42
N ALA A 39 -7.19 -5.98 1.00
CA ALA A 39 -6.54 -6.22 2.29
C ALA A 39 -5.04 -5.90 2.24
N VAL A 40 -4.35 -6.34 1.19
CA VAL A 40 -2.92 -6.05 0.96
C VAL A 40 -2.70 -4.54 0.81
N ALA A 41 -3.53 -3.86 0.01
CA ALA A 41 -3.43 -2.42 -0.21
C ALA A 41 -3.66 -1.61 1.08
N GLU A 42 -4.61 -2.01 1.93
CA GLU A 42 -4.85 -1.35 3.22
C GLU A 42 -3.75 -1.66 4.24
N HIS A 43 -3.16 -2.87 4.26
CA HIS A 43 -2.00 -3.15 5.12
C HIS A 43 -0.79 -2.28 4.76
N ILE A 44 -0.49 -2.13 3.46
CA ILE A 44 0.57 -1.22 2.98
C ILE A 44 0.25 0.23 3.36
N ARG A 45 -1.03 0.61 3.36
CA ARG A 45 -1.47 1.94 3.80
C ARG A 45 -1.24 2.15 5.29
N ASP A 46 -1.53 1.17 6.14
CA ASP A 46 -1.27 1.24 7.57
C ASP A 46 0.23 1.43 7.86
N ILE A 47 1.11 0.75 7.11
CA ILE A 47 2.57 0.94 7.20
C ILE A 47 2.94 2.40 6.82
N ASN A 48 2.41 2.91 5.71
CA ASN A 48 2.67 4.29 5.29
C ASN A 48 2.13 5.32 6.28
N ASP A 49 0.94 5.10 6.84
CA ASP A 49 0.33 6.00 7.82
C ASP A 49 1.11 5.98 9.15
N ALA A 50 1.60 4.82 9.58
CA ALA A 50 2.49 4.70 10.73
C ALA A 50 3.80 5.48 10.52
N TYR A 51 4.42 5.38 9.33
CA TYR A 51 5.58 6.18 8.97
C TYR A 51 5.28 7.68 8.98
N ASN A 52 4.20 8.10 8.33
CA ASN A 52 3.81 9.50 8.19
C ASN A 52 3.49 10.16 9.54
N ARG A 53 2.88 9.43 10.49
CA ARG A 53 2.58 9.92 11.84
C ARG A 53 3.83 10.32 12.63
N LYS A 54 5.02 9.82 12.26
CA LYS A 54 6.29 10.26 12.86
C LYS A 54 6.69 11.68 12.44
N GLY A 55 6.05 12.26 11.43
CA GLY A 55 6.26 13.64 11.02
C GLY A 55 7.65 13.93 10.43
N LEU A 56 8.38 12.90 10.00
CA LEU A 56 9.78 12.98 9.58
C LEU A 56 10.01 13.88 8.35
N PHE A 57 8.99 14.01 7.50
CA PHE A 57 9.05 14.82 6.28
C PHE A 57 9.25 16.32 6.59
N PHE A 58 8.55 16.83 7.60
CA PHE A 58 8.60 18.24 8.00
C PHE A 58 9.49 18.50 9.23
N MET A 59 10.20 17.48 9.73
CA MET A 59 11.06 17.59 10.90
C MET A 59 12.32 18.40 10.59
N LYS A 60 12.52 19.50 11.34
CA LYS A 60 13.68 20.39 11.20
C LYS A 60 14.94 19.85 11.88
N ASP A 61 14.77 19.19 13.01
CA ASP A 61 15.85 18.56 13.76
C ASP A 61 16.37 17.32 13.02
N GLN A 62 17.60 17.42 12.50
CA GLN A 62 18.19 16.36 11.68
C GLN A 62 18.70 15.19 12.51
N GLU A 63 19.15 15.41 13.74
CA GLU A 63 19.65 14.35 14.62
C GLU A 63 18.50 13.46 15.07
N LYS A 64 17.42 14.09 15.57
CA LYS A 64 16.20 13.37 15.94
C LYS A 64 15.55 12.67 14.75
N LYS A 65 15.59 13.28 13.56
CA LYS A 65 15.10 12.65 12.32
C LYS A 65 15.91 11.40 11.99
N ALA A 66 17.24 11.45 12.11
CA ALA A 66 18.10 10.30 11.84
C ALA A 66 17.84 9.16 12.84
N GLU A 67 17.69 9.47 14.13
CA GLU A 67 17.35 8.49 15.17
C GLU A 67 16.02 7.78 14.89
N LEU A 68 14.95 8.54 14.62
CA LEU A 68 13.64 7.98 14.33
C LEU A 68 13.59 7.21 13.01
N MET A 69 14.36 7.64 12.01
CA MET A 69 14.52 6.88 10.76
C MET A 69 15.19 5.54 11.04
N LYS A 70 16.28 5.53 11.82
CA LYS A 70 16.97 4.30 12.19
C LYS A 70 16.03 3.33 12.92
N ALA A 71 15.34 3.80 13.96
CA ALA A 71 14.36 3.00 14.70
C ALA A 71 13.25 2.45 13.79
N TRP A 72 12.74 3.27 12.84
CA TRP A 72 11.73 2.82 11.89
C TRP A 72 12.23 1.68 11.01
N PHE A 73 13.39 1.83 10.36
CA PHE A 73 13.90 0.84 9.40
C PHE A 73 14.47 -0.42 10.07
N GLU A 74 15.02 -0.30 11.28
CA GLU A 74 15.67 -1.43 11.96
C GLU A 74 14.71 -2.20 12.88
N GLU A 75 13.71 -1.54 13.48
CA GLU A 75 12.90 -2.15 14.55
C GLU A 75 11.41 -2.25 14.20
N GLU A 76 10.83 -1.20 13.60
CA GLU A 76 9.37 -1.13 13.42
C GLU A 76 8.89 -1.68 12.07
N LEU A 77 9.61 -1.37 10.99
CA LEU A 77 9.23 -1.78 9.63
C LEU A 77 9.40 -3.29 9.38
N PRO A 78 10.51 -3.95 9.77
CA PRO A 78 10.71 -5.37 9.50
C PRO A 78 9.54 -6.28 9.95
N PRO A 79 9.05 -6.22 11.21
CA PRO A 79 7.94 -7.09 11.62
C PRO A 79 6.61 -6.77 10.92
N LEU A 80 6.42 -5.55 10.40
CA LEU A 80 5.23 -5.20 9.60
C LEU A 80 5.29 -5.81 8.20
N LEU A 81 6.49 -5.84 7.60
CA LEU A 81 6.74 -6.47 6.31
C LEU A 81 6.69 -8.00 6.42
N GLU A 82 7.25 -8.59 7.47
CA GLU A 82 7.15 -10.04 7.73
C GLU A 82 5.69 -10.49 7.87
N LYS A 83 4.85 -9.71 8.58
CA LYS A 83 3.42 -9.98 8.67
C LYS A 83 2.72 -9.89 7.33
N LEU A 84 3.07 -8.90 6.51
CA LEU A 84 2.52 -8.75 5.18
C LEU A 84 2.88 -9.97 4.33
N ASP A 85 4.17 -10.29 4.23
CA ASP A 85 4.70 -11.40 3.43
C ASP A 85 4.09 -12.75 3.84
N ALA A 86 4.01 -13.02 5.15
CA ALA A 86 3.41 -14.25 5.68
C ALA A 86 1.89 -14.38 5.40
N SER A 87 1.21 -13.27 5.11
CA SER A 87 -0.24 -13.23 4.85
C SER A 87 -0.62 -13.32 3.37
N LEU A 88 0.35 -13.17 2.45
CA LEU A 88 0.07 -13.09 1.02
C LEU A 88 -0.50 -14.42 0.50
N PRO A 89 -1.69 -14.40 -0.13
CA PRO A 89 -2.34 -15.61 -0.67
C PRO A 89 -1.82 -16.00 -2.07
N GLY A 90 -0.94 -15.20 -2.67
CA GLY A 90 -0.45 -15.40 -4.03
C GLY A 90 0.66 -16.45 -4.16
N THR A 91 1.05 -16.69 -5.41
CA THR A 91 2.18 -17.56 -5.74
C THR A 91 3.50 -16.76 -5.78
N ALA A 92 4.64 -17.45 -5.87
CA ALA A 92 5.95 -16.80 -5.86
C ALA A 92 6.06 -15.65 -6.88
N GLY A 93 6.23 -14.42 -6.38
CA GLY A 93 6.35 -13.20 -7.20
C GLY A 93 5.03 -12.44 -7.43
N VAL A 94 3.91 -12.89 -6.88
CA VAL A 94 2.60 -12.24 -6.98
C VAL A 94 1.95 -12.17 -5.60
N ALA A 95 1.36 -11.02 -5.24
CA ALA A 95 0.72 -10.84 -3.95
C ALA A 95 -0.61 -11.62 -3.83
N VAL A 96 -1.42 -11.64 -4.88
CA VAL A 96 -2.74 -12.30 -4.92
C VAL A 96 -2.94 -13.07 -6.22
N GLY A 97 -3.35 -14.34 -6.13
CA GLY A 97 -3.64 -15.18 -7.30
C GLY A 97 -2.39 -15.67 -8.04
N ASP A 98 -2.50 -15.77 -9.38
CA ASP A 98 -1.47 -16.31 -10.29
C ASP A 98 -0.87 -15.28 -11.26
N LYS A 99 -1.34 -14.02 -11.20
CA LYS A 99 -0.96 -12.93 -12.13
C LYS A 99 -0.84 -11.60 -11.37
N PRO A 100 -0.10 -10.61 -11.92
CA PRO A 100 0.02 -9.31 -11.29
C PRO A 100 -1.33 -8.68 -10.93
N SER A 101 -1.45 -8.22 -9.69
CA SER A 101 -2.57 -7.44 -9.17
C SER A 101 -2.13 -6.00 -8.85
N LEU A 102 -3.09 -5.15 -8.51
CA LEU A 102 -2.84 -3.89 -7.79
C LEU A 102 -2.13 -4.19 -6.46
#